data_AF-A0A5T2Q254-F1
#
_entry.id   AF-A0A5T2Q254-F1
#
_cell.length_a   1.000
_cell.length_b   1.000
_cell.length_c   1.000
_cell.angle_alpha   90.00
_cell.angle_beta   90.00
_cell.angle_gamma   90.00
#
_symmetry.space_group_name_H-M   'P 1'
#
loop_
_entity.id
_entity.type
_entity.pdbx_description
1 polymer ?
#
loop_
_entity_poly.entity_id
_entity_poly.type
_entity_poly.pdbx_seq_one_letter_code
_entity_poly.pdbx_strand_id
1 'polypeptide(L)'
;TQVEAVKGGRSGAMKRAAVQWGIGRYLYNLEEGFAQISSDKKQGWHRAKLKDGTGFYWLPPSLPDWAMPASCNQPSPENTNQKSPSVDCEQILKDFSDYASKETDKKKLIERYQHDWQLLAGHDDAQTKCVQVMNIRINELKQVA
;
A
#
# COMPACT_ATOMS: atom_id res chain seq x y z
N THR A 1 -8.31 -39.65 -24.43
CA THR A 1 -7.65 -38.69 -23.50
C THR A 1 -8.59 -38.39 -22.34
N GLN A 2 -8.40 -39.06 -21.19
CA GLN A 2 -9.25 -38.93 -19.98
C GLN A 2 -8.97 -37.68 -19.13
N VAL A 3 -7.89 -36.95 -19.45
CA VAL A 3 -7.39 -35.81 -18.65
C VAL A 3 -8.29 -34.57 -18.74
N GLU A 4 -8.93 -34.36 -19.90
CA GLU A 4 -9.80 -33.19 -20.12
C GLU A 4 -11.10 -33.24 -19.30
N ALA A 5 -11.66 -34.44 -19.08
CA ALA A 5 -12.83 -34.61 -18.23
C ALA A 5 -12.54 -34.26 -16.75
N VAL A 6 -11.36 -34.64 -16.25
CA VAL A 6 -10.92 -34.32 -14.88
C VAL A 6 -10.66 -32.82 -14.70
N LYS A 7 -10.09 -32.17 -15.72
CA LYS A 7 -9.84 -30.72 -15.72
C LYS A 7 -11.16 -29.93 -15.68
N GLY A 8 -12.14 -30.35 -16.49
CA GLY A 8 -13.50 -29.79 -16.46
C GLY A 8 -14.17 -29.99 -15.09
N GLY A 9 -14.04 -31.19 -14.51
CA GLY A 9 -14.58 -31.52 -13.19
C GLY A 9 -14.03 -30.63 -12.07
N ARG A 10 -12.70 -30.44 -12.01
CA ARG A 10 -12.05 -29.55 -11.02
C ARG A 10 -12.49 -28.10 -11.16
N SER A 11 -12.52 -27.57 -12.39
CA SER A 11 -12.98 -26.19 -12.63
C SER A 11 -14.46 -26.03 -12.25
N GLY A 12 -15.30 -27.00 -12.59
CA GLY A 12 -16.72 -27.01 -12.22
C GLY A 12 -16.94 -27.08 -10.71
N ALA A 13 -16.17 -27.91 -9.99
CA ALA A 13 -16.23 -27.99 -8.53
C ALA A 13 -15.84 -26.65 -7.87
N MET A 14 -14.76 -26.02 -8.35
CA MET A 14 -14.31 -24.72 -7.84
C MET A 14 -15.37 -23.62 -8.04
N LYS A 15 -15.98 -23.54 -9.24
CA LYS A 15 -17.06 -22.58 -9.50
C LYS A 15 -18.26 -22.78 -8.56
N ARG A 16 -18.65 -24.03 -8.31
CA ARG A 16 -19.75 -24.35 -7.38
C ARG A 16 -19.42 -23.96 -5.93
N ALA A 17 -18.20 -24.23 -5.47
CA ALA A 17 -17.75 -23.82 -4.13
C ALA A 17 -17.74 -22.29 -3.98
N ALA A 18 -17.23 -21.57 -4.99
CA ALA A 18 -17.23 -20.11 -5.01
C ALA A 18 -18.65 -19.52 -4.91
N VAL A 19 -19.63 -20.11 -5.61
CA VAL A 19 -21.05 -19.69 -5.54
C VAL A 19 -21.64 -19.88 -4.13
N GLN A 20 -21.29 -20.97 -3.45
CA GLN A 20 -21.72 -21.23 -2.06
C GLN A 20 -21.11 -20.23 -1.09
N TRP A 21 -19.87 -19.80 -1.34
CA TRP A 21 -19.17 -18.82 -0.52
C TRP A 21 -19.49 -17.37 -0.91
N GLY A 22 -20.41 -17.16 -1.87
CA GLY A 22 -20.82 -15.84 -2.33
C GLY A 22 -19.78 -15.07 -3.14
N ILE A 23 -18.66 -15.72 -3.52
CA ILE A 23 -17.59 -15.10 -4.30
C ILE A 23 -18.13 -14.74 -5.68
N GLY A 24 -18.10 -13.44 -6.02
CA GLY A 24 -18.54 -12.91 -7.31
C GLY A 24 -20.02 -12.53 -7.40
N ARG A 25 -20.87 -12.79 -6.39
CA ARG A 25 -22.28 -12.30 -6.40
C ARG A 25 -22.36 -10.78 -6.39
N TYR A 26 -21.41 -10.16 -5.72
CA TYR A 26 -21.26 -8.71 -5.62
C TYR A 26 -21.10 -8.05 -7.01
N LEU A 27 -20.58 -8.77 -8.02
CA LEU A 27 -20.43 -8.24 -9.38
C LEU A 27 -21.78 -7.96 -10.07
N TYR A 28 -22.89 -8.57 -9.62
CA TYR A 28 -24.21 -8.28 -10.19
C TYR A 28 -24.76 -6.91 -9.77
N ASN A 29 -24.29 -6.39 -8.65
CA ASN A 29 -24.67 -5.08 -8.14
C ASN A 29 -23.73 -3.98 -8.63
N LEU A 30 -22.72 -4.33 -9.44
CA LEU A 30 -21.77 -3.38 -9.97
C LEU A 30 -22.41 -2.63 -11.14
N GLU A 31 -22.44 -1.31 -11.04
CA GLU A 31 -22.89 -0.44 -12.12
C GLU A 31 -21.86 -0.42 -13.27
N GLU A 32 -22.29 -0.02 -14.46
CA GLU A 32 -21.44 0.10 -15.64
C GLU A 32 -20.31 1.12 -15.39
N GLY A 33 -19.08 0.64 -15.30
CA GLY A 33 -17.88 1.49 -15.20
C GLY A 33 -17.30 1.78 -16.58
N PHE A 34 -17.22 3.05 -16.97
CA PHE A 34 -16.58 3.48 -18.21
C PHE A 34 -15.12 3.87 -17.98
N ALA A 35 -14.23 3.40 -18.86
CA ALA A 35 -12.82 3.79 -18.85
C ALA A 35 -12.62 5.17 -19.49
N GLN A 36 -11.72 5.97 -18.95
CA GLN A 36 -11.31 7.24 -19.56
C GLN A 36 -10.27 6.97 -20.65
N ILE A 37 -10.43 7.59 -21.82
CA ILE A 37 -9.48 7.48 -22.94
C ILE A 37 -8.70 8.77 -23.16
N SER A 38 -7.45 8.64 -23.62
CA SER A 38 -6.55 9.75 -23.91
C SER A 38 -5.61 9.37 -25.04
N SER A 39 -5.30 10.34 -25.91
CA SER A 39 -4.25 10.21 -26.92
C SER A 39 -2.85 10.32 -26.30
N ASP A 40 -2.73 11.09 -25.21
CA ASP A 40 -1.46 11.30 -24.51
C ASP A 40 -1.19 10.23 -23.46
N LYS A 41 0.08 9.84 -23.36
CA LYS A 41 0.56 8.90 -22.33
C LYS A 41 0.61 9.59 -20.97
N LYS A 42 -0.20 9.11 -20.04
CA LYS A 42 -0.19 9.52 -18.62
C LYS A 42 0.30 8.37 -17.74
N GLN A 43 0.85 8.69 -16.57
CA GLN A 43 1.33 7.70 -15.59
C GLN A 43 0.15 6.85 -15.11
N GLY A 44 0.31 5.52 -15.07
CA GLY A 44 -0.75 4.58 -14.65
C GLY A 44 -1.77 4.21 -15.74
N TRP A 45 -1.61 4.68 -16.98
CA TRP A 45 -2.54 4.40 -18.08
C TRP A 45 -2.07 3.20 -18.91
N HIS A 46 -3.02 2.39 -19.36
CA HIS A 46 -2.80 1.21 -20.17
C HIS A 46 -2.90 1.53 -21.65
N ARG A 47 -2.13 0.85 -22.50
CA ARG A 47 -2.16 1.03 -23.96
C ARG A 47 -3.02 -0.03 -24.62
N ALA A 48 -3.93 0.38 -25.48
CA ALA A 48 -4.73 -0.49 -26.33
C ALA A 48 -4.63 -0.04 -27.79
N LYS A 49 -5.04 -0.92 -28.71
CA LYS A 49 -5.08 -0.63 -30.15
C LYS A 49 -6.46 -0.94 -30.69
N LEU A 50 -6.97 -0.06 -31.54
CA LEU A 50 -8.15 -0.33 -32.33
C LEU A 50 -7.83 -1.29 -33.48
N LYS A 51 -8.87 -1.87 -34.09
CA LYS A 51 -8.71 -2.73 -35.28
C LYS A 51 -8.01 -2.02 -36.43
N ASP A 52 -8.18 -0.70 -36.51
CA ASP A 52 -7.59 0.17 -37.53
C ASP A 52 -6.11 0.53 -37.26
N GLY A 53 -5.50 -0.02 -36.19
CA GLY A 53 -4.10 0.18 -35.85
C GLY A 53 -3.81 1.42 -35.01
N THR A 54 -4.77 2.33 -34.84
CA THR A 54 -4.64 3.51 -33.97
C THR A 54 -4.50 3.09 -32.52
N GLY A 55 -3.40 3.53 -31.88
CA GLY A 55 -3.14 3.29 -30.47
C GLY A 55 -3.76 4.37 -29.60
N PHE A 56 -4.39 3.98 -28.50
CA PHE A 56 -4.91 4.89 -27.49
C PHE A 56 -4.51 4.42 -26.10
N TYR A 57 -4.54 5.34 -25.14
CA TYR A 57 -4.33 5.05 -23.73
C TYR A 57 -5.68 5.06 -23.00
N TRP A 58 -5.85 4.17 -22.03
CA TRP A 58 -7.04 4.12 -21.19
C TRP A 58 -6.68 3.95 -19.71
N LEU A 59 -7.50 4.54 -18.85
CA LEU A 59 -7.44 4.38 -17.40
C LEU A 59 -8.57 3.46 -16.96
N PRO A 60 -8.29 2.38 -16.20
CA PRO A 60 -9.35 1.52 -15.67
C PRO A 60 -10.26 2.30 -14.71
N PRO A 61 -11.59 2.07 -14.77
CA PRO A 61 -12.51 2.67 -13.83
C PRO A 61 -12.22 2.18 -12.41
N SER A 62 -12.38 3.07 -11.42
CA SER A 62 -12.29 2.71 -10.01
C SER A 62 -13.49 1.86 -9.61
N LEU A 63 -13.26 0.81 -8.83
CA LEU A 63 -14.33 0.04 -8.22
C LEU A 63 -14.94 0.83 -7.05
N PRO A 64 -16.26 0.76 -6.84
CA PRO A 64 -16.90 1.37 -5.69
C PRO A 64 -16.45 0.69 -4.38
N ASP A 65 -16.49 1.44 -3.28
CA ASP A 65 -15.91 1.04 -1.99
C ASP A 65 -16.42 -0.31 -1.46
N TRP A 66 -17.71 -0.62 -1.68
CA TRP A 66 -18.31 -1.89 -1.27
C TRP A 66 -17.81 -3.12 -2.06
N ALA A 67 -17.29 -2.90 -3.27
CA ALA A 67 -16.74 -3.95 -4.15
C ALA A 67 -15.22 -4.10 -4.01
N MET A 68 -14.57 -3.16 -3.32
CA MET A 68 -13.17 -3.32 -2.93
C MET A 68 -13.08 -4.29 -1.75
N PRO A 69 -12.08 -5.20 -1.74
CA PRO A 69 -11.86 -6.05 -0.58
C PRO A 69 -11.60 -5.16 0.64
N ALA A 70 -12.34 -5.42 1.72
CA ALA A 70 -12.07 -4.80 3.01
C ALA A 70 -10.69 -5.28 3.51
N SER A 71 -9.63 -4.60 3.08
CA SER A 71 -8.36 -4.66 3.76
C SER A 71 -8.61 -4.11 5.17
N CYS A 72 -8.89 -5.01 6.12
CA CYS A 72 -9.01 -4.80 7.56
C CYS A 72 -9.90 -3.64 8.05
N ASN A 73 -10.86 -3.96 8.92
CA ASN A 73 -11.61 -2.98 9.71
C ASN A 73 -10.68 -1.97 10.40
N GLN A 74 -10.89 -0.67 10.13
CA GLN A 74 -11.04 0.34 11.15
C GLN A 74 -12.29 1.17 10.81
N PRO A 75 -13.19 1.42 11.78
CA PRO A 75 -14.25 2.41 11.60
C PRO A 75 -13.62 3.81 11.75
N SER A 76 -13.94 4.74 10.87
CA SER A 76 -13.71 6.16 11.15
C SER A 76 -14.77 7.03 10.46
N PRO A 77 -15.16 8.15 11.11
CA PRO A 77 -16.41 8.86 10.90
C PRO A 77 -16.34 9.82 9.71
N GLU A 78 -17.49 10.36 9.34
CA GLU A 78 -17.60 11.49 8.43
C GLU A 78 -16.70 12.66 8.85
N ASN A 79 -16.09 13.29 7.84
CA ASN A 79 -15.55 14.66 7.78
C ASN A 79 -14.01 14.86 7.91
N THR A 80 -13.43 15.35 6.80
CA THR A 80 -12.16 16.08 6.63
C THR A 80 -10.84 15.39 6.98
N ASN A 81 -9.91 15.45 6.01
CA ASN A 81 -8.50 15.08 6.09
C ASN A 81 -8.19 13.57 6.00
N GLN A 82 -7.65 13.20 4.85
CA GLN A 82 -7.14 11.88 4.53
C GLN A 82 -6.01 11.49 5.50
N LYS A 83 -6.27 10.60 6.45
CA LYS A 83 -5.22 9.85 7.15
C LYS A 83 -5.50 8.35 6.98
N SER A 84 -4.85 7.81 5.95
CA SER A 84 -4.69 6.38 5.67
C SER A 84 -4.12 5.64 6.89
N PRO A 85 -4.21 4.29 6.99
CA PRO A 85 -3.56 3.53 8.06
C PRO A 85 -2.05 3.41 7.78
N SER A 86 -1.35 4.54 7.75
CA SER A 86 0.10 4.60 7.74
C SER A 86 0.56 4.38 9.17
N VAL A 87 1.54 3.51 9.39
CA VAL A 87 2.37 3.60 10.60
C VAL A 87 2.75 5.07 10.73
N ASP A 88 2.31 5.71 11.82
CA ASP A 88 2.33 7.16 11.93
C ASP A 88 3.81 7.59 11.97
N CYS A 89 4.36 7.98 10.81
CA CYS A 89 5.78 8.28 10.66
C CYS A 89 6.20 9.37 11.65
N GLU A 90 5.27 10.28 11.95
CA GLU A 90 5.41 11.30 13.00
C GLU A 90 5.55 10.69 14.39
N GLN A 91 4.80 9.63 14.71
CA GLN A 91 4.89 8.91 15.97
C GLN A 91 6.22 8.16 16.09
N ILE A 92 6.68 7.48 15.03
CA ILE A 92 7.99 6.82 15.02
C ILE A 92 9.11 7.84 15.26
N LEU A 93 9.05 8.99 14.58
CA LEU A 93 10.04 10.05 14.75
C LEU A 93 10.03 10.62 16.17
N LYS A 94 8.83 10.79 16.75
CA LYS A 94 8.68 11.27 18.13
C LYS A 94 9.26 10.28 19.13
N ASP A 95 8.91 9.00 19.01
CA ASP A 95 9.40 7.93 19.88
C ASP A 95 10.92 7.75 19.75
N PHE A 96 11.46 7.88 18.54
CA PHE A 96 12.91 7.83 18.31
C PHE A 96 13.62 9.03 18.93
N SER A 97 13.08 10.25 18.78
CA SER A 97 13.65 11.46 19.39
C SER A 97 13.67 11.36 20.91
N ASP A 98 12.56 10.93 21.53
CA ASP A 98 12.46 10.77 22.98
C ASP A 98 13.41 9.69 23.51
N TYR A 99 13.62 8.61 22.74
CA TYR A 99 14.57 7.55 23.06
C TYR A 99 16.02 8.03 22.93
N ALA A 100 16.35 8.73 21.84
CA ALA A 100 17.69 9.24 21.57
C ALA A 100 18.15 10.21 22.67
N SER A 101 17.25 11.03 23.23
CA SER A 101 17.58 11.93 24.35
C SER A 101 17.90 11.20 25.66
N LYS A 102 17.36 10.00 25.87
CA LYS A 102 17.54 9.21 27.12
C LYS A 102 18.70 8.24 27.06
N GLU A 103 19.00 7.70 25.87
CA GLU A 103 19.97 6.62 25.72
C GLU A 103 21.41 7.14 25.66
N THR A 104 22.28 6.59 26.51
CA THR A 104 23.71 6.93 26.58
C THR A 104 24.57 5.88 25.85
N ASP A 105 24.05 4.67 25.65
CA ASP A 105 24.76 3.58 24.98
C ASP A 105 24.71 3.68 23.45
N LYS A 106 25.87 3.89 22.83
CA LYS A 106 26.00 4.01 21.36
C LYS A 106 25.48 2.79 20.59
N LYS A 107 25.64 1.57 21.13
CA LYS A 107 25.22 0.33 20.46
C LYS A 107 23.70 0.21 20.36
N LYS A 108 23.00 0.43 21.48
CA LYS A 108 21.53 0.40 21.54
C LYS A 108 20.90 1.49 20.68
N LEU A 109 21.53 2.65 20.60
CA LEU A 109 21.08 3.75 19.74
C LEU A 109 21.15 3.37 18.25
N ILE A 110 22.23 2.69 17.82
CA ILE A 110 22.38 2.22 16.43
C ILE A 110 21.35 1.13 16.10
N GLU A 111 21.11 0.18 17.00
CA GLU A 111 20.12 -0.88 16.81
C GLU A 111 18.70 -0.30 16.65
N ARG A 112 18.34 0.66 17.51
CA ARG A 112 17.04 1.34 17.42
C ARG A 112 16.90 2.16 16.14
N TYR A 113 17.95 2.87 15.75
CA TYR A 113 17.98 3.62 14.49
C TYR A 113 17.76 2.71 13.27
N GLN A 114 18.41 1.54 13.21
CA GLN A 114 18.23 0.59 12.10
C GLN A 114 16.80 0.08 12.00
N HIS A 115 16.18 -0.23 13.14
CA HIS A 115 14.79 -0.64 13.21
C HIS A 115 13.84 0.46 12.70
N ASP A 116 14.00 1.68 13.21
CA ASP A 116 13.11 2.80 12.86
C ASP A 116 13.34 3.27 11.41
N TRP A 117 14.57 3.16 10.88
CA TRP A 117 14.89 3.42 9.47
C TRP A 117 14.17 2.47 8.50
N GLN A 118 14.05 1.18 8.86
CA GLN A 118 13.31 0.21 8.05
C GLN A 118 11.82 0.49 8.05
N LEU A 119 11.26 0.94 9.18
CA LEU A 119 9.85 1.32 9.28
C LEU A 119 9.52 2.59 8.48
N LEU A 120 10.49 3.50 8.33
CA LEU A 120 10.36 4.73 7.56
C LEU A 120 10.68 4.55 6.06
N ALA A 121 10.89 3.32 5.58
CA ALA A 121 11.23 3.05 4.19
C ALA A 121 10.10 3.50 3.24
N GLY A 122 10.43 4.38 2.30
CA GLY A 122 9.47 4.99 1.37
C GLY A 122 9.06 6.42 1.74
N HIS A 123 9.51 6.95 2.89
CA HIS A 123 9.27 8.32 3.34
C HIS A 123 10.58 9.11 3.49
N ASP A 124 11.02 9.76 2.40
CA ASP A 124 12.32 10.46 2.30
C ASP A 124 12.48 11.58 3.34
N ASP A 125 11.42 12.35 3.58
CA ASP A 125 11.41 13.44 4.58
C ASP A 125 11.60 12.92 6.01
N ALA A 126 10.98 11.78 6.34
CA ALA A 126 11.06 11.19 7.68
C ALA A 126 12.42 10.53 7.92
N GLN A 127 12.97 9.88 6.90
CA GLN A 127 14.33 9.34 6.92
C GLN A 127 15.37 10.43 7.18
N THR A 128 15.23 11.58 6.53
CA THR A 128 16.12 12.74 6.73
C THR A 128 16.08 13.24 8.18
N LYS A 129 14.88 13.35 8.78
CA LYS A 129 14.72 13.78 10.18
C LYS A 129 15.32 12.76 11.16
N CYS A 130 15.14 11.47 10.92
CA CYS A 130 15.72 10.41 11.76
C CYS A 130 17.26 10.46 11.75
N VAL A 131 17.88 10.67 10.58
CA VAL A 131 19.33 10.86 10.44
C VAL A 131 19.81 12.09 11.18
N GLN A 132 19.08 13.20 11.11
CA GLN A 132 19.43 14.42 11.83
C GLN A 132 19.46 14.21 13.35
N VAL A 133 18.43 13.57 13.91
CA VAL A 133 18.36 13.25 15.35
C VAL A 133 19.52 12.34 15.77
N MET A 134 19.83 11.31 14.98
CA MET A 134 20.96 10.41 15.24
C MET A 134 22.30 11.17 15.26
N ASN A 135 22.53 12.04 14.26
CA ASN A 135 23.76 12.82 14.16
C ASN A 135 23.93 13.80 15.32
N ILE A 136 22.85 14.45 15.76
CA ILE A 136 22.85 15.32 16.93
C ILE A 136 23.30 14.52 18.16
N ARG A 137 22.67 13.37 18.40
CA ARG A 137 22.99 12.54 19.58
C ARG A 137 24.41 11.98 19.55
N ILE A 138 24.90 11.54 18.39
CA ILE A 138 26.30 11.09 18.25
C ILE A 138 27.27 12.21 18.59
N ASN A 139 26.99 13.45 18.16
CA ASN A 139 27.84 14.60 18.46
C ASN A 139 27.82 14.95 19.96
N GLU A 140 26.66 14.89 20.62
CA GLU A 140 26.57 15.05 22.08
C GLU A 140 27.40 13.98 22.81
N LEU A 141 27.24 12.70 22.45
CA LEU A 141 28.00 11.60 23.04
C LEU A 141 29.51 11.63 22.72
N LYS A 142 29.94 12.47 21.78
CA LYS A 142 31.36 12.76 21.51
C LYS A 142 31.87 13.95 22.31
N GLN A 143 31.03 14.94 22.63
CA GLN A 143 31.43 16.09 23.45
C GLN A 143 31.48 15.76 24.95
N VAL A 144 30.71 14.76 25.39
CA VAL A 144 30.67 14.31 26.79
C VAL A 144 31.73 13.24 27.12
N ALA A 145 32.40 12.68 26.09
CA ALA A 145 33.48 11.70 26.22
C ALA A 145 34.86 12.39 26.21
#